data_AF-A0A367Y836-F1
#
_entry.id   AF-A0A367Y836-F1
#
_cell.length_a   1.000
_cell.length_b   1.000
_cell.length_c   1.000
_cell.angle_alpha   90.00
_cell.angle_beta   90.00
_cell.angle_gamma   90.00
#
_symmetry.space_group_name_H-M   'P 1'
#
loop_
_entity.id
_entity.type
_entity.pdbx_description
1 polymer ?
#
loop_
_entity_poly.entity_id
_entity_poly.type
_entity_poly.pdbx_seq_one_letter_code
_entity_poly.pdbx_strand_id
1 'polypeptide(L)'
;MTFKRIVLPLSVVTAAGLLLAGCSVGSAVNDAGSTASETTITSSSTSSSGSSSSESDSTTTATSFTGDLSPEEVMAANADYTTVNDDEWDESDAVDVTLDGDTASSDSSGVEVDGSTVTITEAGVYRLSGTLTGSVVVAAPDDAQVVLILDGADIANSDGAAIDIQTADDVAIFLADGSDNSVSDAASYADDADAKAAIHADTDLTISGTGSLTVVGNGNDGISSTDDLVILSGNITVTAADDALRGKDSLVVEGGTLDLTAAGGDGLKSDQEDDETKGYILVTGGTITIDSGDDAIQAQTDTVITGGDFTLTAADHAVQAEQILSIGGGTILVEASNEGMQAISIGIYAGDIDITASDDGINAAGINTGGSDRETDTGERLEVYGGTITIDAVKDGLDSNGSIVITAGTLDITSADNGGDGPLDANGTVTIAEGTVTANGSVVDPDSAGTSGGPGGGQMGGGSTGGGGRPGSGS
;
A
#
# COMPACT_ATOMS: atom_id res chain seq x y z
N MET A 1 15.09 -8.18 -25.24
CA MET A 1 15.35 -9.63 -25.01
C MET A 1 14.75 -9.89 -23.65
N THR A 2 13.69 -10.69 -23.56
CA THR A 2 12.91 -10.81 -22.31
C THR A 2 13.77 -11.48 -21.23
N PHE A 3 14.17 -10.72 -20.22
CA PHE A 3 14.82 -11.25 -19.03
C PHE A 3 13.73 -11.69 -18.04
N LYS A 4 13.36 -12.97 -18.07
CA LYS A 4 12.56 -13.53 -16.97
C LYS A 4 13.37 -13.48 -15.67
N ARG A 5 12.77 -13.02 -14.56
CA ARG A 5 13.27 -13.20 -13.18
C ARG A 5 13.69 -14.68 -13.03
N ILE A 6 14.93 -14.94 -12.58
CA ILE A 6 15.49 -16.31 -12.50
C ILE A 6 15.03 -16.94 -11.19
N VAL A 7 13.84 -17.54 -11.22
CA VAL A 7 13.31 -18.34 -10.11
C VAL A 7 14.24 -19.54 -9.85
N LEU A 8 14.86 -19.56 -8.66
CA LEU A 8 15.67 -20.69 -8.18
C LEU A 8 14.79 -21.62 -7.32
N PRO A 9 14.64 -22.91 -7.68
CA PRO A 9 13.72 -23.79 -6.97
C PRO A 9 14.24 -24.14 -5.56
N LEU A 10 13.48 -23.74 -4.54
CA LEU A 10 13.76 -24.07 -3.14
C LEU A 10 13.71 -25.58 -2.92
N SER A 11 14.78 -26.13 -2.33
CA SER A 11 14.93 -27.59 -2.15
C SER A 11 14.35 -28.04 -0.82
N VAL A 12 13.22 -28.75 -0.85
CA VAL A 12 12.55 -29.34 0.32
C VAL A 12 13.49 -30.26 1.11
N VAL A 13 13.86 -29.87 2.33
CA VAL A 13 14.58 -30.71 3.30
C VAL A 13 13.61 -31.21 4.36
N THR A 14 13.27 -32.51 4.28
CA THR A 14 12.48 -33.18 5.32
C THR A 14 13.35 -33.51 6.53
N ALA A 15 12.97 -33.04 7.72
CA ALA A 15 13.64 -33.39 8.98
C ALA A 15 12.63 -33.99 9.99
N ALA A 16 13.05 -35.05 10.69
CA ALA A 16 12.17 -35.89 11.49
C ALA A 16 11.97 -35.38 12.92
N GLY A 17 10.76 -35.55 13.46
CA GLY A 17 10.40 -35.11 14.81
C GLY A 17 11.06 -35.90 15.95
N LEU A 18 11.15 -35.26 17.13
CA LEU A 18 11.65 -35.88 18.35
C LEU A 18 10.77 -35.48 19.56
N LEU A 19 9.92 -36.40 20.00
CA LEU A 19 9.19 -36.31 21.26
C LEU A 19 10.15 -36.37 22.45
N LEU A 20 10.09 -35.42 23.39
CA LEU A 20 10.56 -35.61 24.76
C LEU A 20 9.65 -34.87 25.75
N ALA A 21 9.35 -35.51 26.88
CA ALA A 21 8.31 -35.05 27.81
C ALA A 21 8.86 -34.39 29.09
N GLY A 22 8.21 -33.29 29.47
CA GLY A 22 7.78 -32.96 30.83
C GLY A 22 8.79 -32.79 31.97
N CYS A 23 8.66 -31.68 32.71
CA CYS A 23 8.70 -31.72 34.18
C CYS A 23 8.04 -30.48 34.80
N SER A 24 7.03 -30.71 35.64
CA SER A 24 6.31 -29.68 36.40
C SER A 24 7.03 -29.31 37.72
N VAL A 25 7.03 -28.03 38.09
CA VAL A 25 7.12 -27.60 39.50
C VAL A 25 6.23 -26.36 39.66
N GLY A 26 5.49 -26.24 40.78
CA GLY A 26 4.61 -25.09 41.03
C GLY A 26 4.50 -24.75 42.51
N SER A 27 3.64 -23.76 42.85
CA SER A 27 3.40 -23.20 44.20
C SER A 27 4.58 -22.37 44.77
N ALA A 28 4.45 -21.37 45.65
CA ALA A 28 3.35 -20.55 46.23
C ALA A 28 4.00 -19.53 47.22
N VAL A 29 3.45 -18.40 47.72
CA VAL A 29 2.24 -17.54 47.56
C VAL A 29 2.46 -16.27 48.45
N ASN A 30 1.56 -15.26 48.45
CA ASN A 30 1.42 -14.16 49.45
C ASN A 30 2.43 -12.98 49.39
N ASP A 31 2.14 -11.73 49.82
CA ASP A 31 0.90 -11.05 50.31
C ASP A 31 1.02 -9.50 50.17
N ALA A 32 -0.09 -8.80 50.36
CA ALA A 32 -0.42 -7.37 50.25
C ALA A 32 0.58 -6.25 50.67
N GLY A 33 0.39 -5.06 50.08
CA GLY A 33 0.01 -3.89 50.90
C GLY A 33 0.59 -2.49 50.62
N SER A 34 -0.26 -1.60 50.07
CA SER A 34 -0.45 -0.18 50.48
C SER A 34 0.42 0.98 49.92
N THR A 35 -0.30 2.02 49.46
CA THR A 35 -0.05 3.49 49.53
C THR A 35 1.01 4.20 48.66
N ALA A 36 0.52 4.80 47.57
CA ALA A 36 0.65 6.22 47.13
C ALA A 36 1.90 7.07 47.48
N SER A 37 2.55 7.65 46.46
CA SER A 37 2.40 9.08 46.09
C SER A 37 3.11 9.43 44.77
N GLU A 38 2.58 10.42 44.05
CA GLU A 38 3.16 11.27 42.98
C GLU A 38 4.45 10.81 42.25
N THR A 39 4.33 10.52 40.95
CA THR A 39 5.47 10.38 40.02
C THR A 39 5.50 11.53 39.03
N THR A 40 6.55 12.35 39.10
CA THR A 40 6.94 13.30 38.04
C THR A 40 7.37 12.51 36.80
N ILE A 41 6.80 12.81 35.63
CA ILE A 41 7.26 12.24 34.36
C ILE A 41 8.58 12.91 33.96
N THR A 42 9.65 12.12 33.99
CA THR A 42 10.94 12.44 33.35
C THR A 42 11.26 11.29 32.43
N SER A 43 11.18 11.51 31.12
CA SER A 43 11.53 10.49 30.13
C SER A 43 13.03 10.19 30.19
N SER A 44 13.38 8.93 30.40
CA SER A 44 14.76 8.44 30.27
C SER A 44 14.76 7.07 29.60
N SER A 45 15.36 7.00 28.43
CA SER A 45 15.62 5.77 27.69
C SER A 45 16.45 4.79 28.52
N THR A 46 15.99 3.54 28.60
CA THR A 46 16.77 2.43 29.18
C THR A 46 16.70 1.21 28.30
N SER A 47 17.84 0.87 27.72
CA SER A 47 18.07 -0.38 26.98
C SER A 47 17.95 -1.61 27.87
N SER A 48 17.22 -2.62 27.42
CA SER A 48 17.16 -3.94 28.05
C SER A 48 17.78 -5.00 27.14
N SER A 49 18.96 -5.50 27.50
CA SER A 49 19.58 -6.65 26.84
C SER A 49 18.82 -7.93 27.17
N GLY A 50 18.19 -8.56 26.17
CA GLY A 50 17.62 -9.90 26.21
C GLY A 50 18.46 -10.88 25.40
N SER A 51 18.57 -12.14 25.85
CA SER A 51 19.51 -13.11 25.28
C SER A 51 19.05 -13.73 23.96
N SER A 52 19.95 -13.77 22.98
CA SER A 52 19.83 -14.47 21.70
C SER A 52 19.43 -15.94 21.83
N SER A 53 18.25 -16.30 21.34
CA SER A 53 17.96 -17.60 20.73
C SER A 53 18.16 -17.46 19.22
N SER A 54 19.13 -18.18 18.65
CA SER A 54 19.40 -18.15 17.22
C SER A 54 18.43 -19.05 16.47
N GLU A 55 17.27 -18.52 16.13
CA GLU A 55 16.54 -18.95 14.93
C GLU A 55 17.40 -18.53 13.72
N SER A 56 17.56 -19.44 12.75
CA SER A 56 18.18 -19.07 11.47
C SER A 56 17.12 -18.45 10.59
N ASP A 57 16.93 -17.14 10.76
CA ASP A 57 16.20 -16.33 9.79
C ASP A 57 16.83 -16.53 8.40
N SER A 58 16.00 -16.83 7.41
CA SER A 58 16.43 -17.12 6.05
C SER A 58 16.36 -15.83 5.22
N THR A 59 17.07 -14.81 5.69
CA THR A 59 17.07 -13.46 5.12
C THR A 59 17.36 -13.52 3.62
N THR A 60 16.32 -13.42 2.80
CA THR A 60 16.43 -13.09 1.38
C THR A 60 17.09 -11.72 1.35
N THR A 61 18.35 -11.68 0.90
CA THR A 61 19.02 -10.39 0.72
C THR A 61 18.30 -9.69 -0.41
N ALA A 62 17.52 -8.65 -0.10
CA ALA A 62 16.89 -7.82 -1.11
C ALA A 62 17.97 -7.37 -2.11
N THR A 63 17.70 -7.52 -3.41
CA THR A 63 18.65 -7.15 -4.46
C THR A 63 17.97 -6.20 -5.43
N SER A 64 18.63 -5.06 -5.68
CA SER A 64 18.22 -4.08 -6.69
C SER A 64 17.83 -4.74 -8.01
N PHE A 65 16.65 -4.38 -8.51
CA PHE A 65 16.15 -4.87 -9.79
C PHE A 65 17.00 -4.28 -10.93
N THR A 66 17.46 -5.14 -11.84
CA THR A 66 18.39 -4.76 -12.92
C THR A 66 17.73 -4.66 -14.31
N GLY A 67 16.40 -4.78 -14.37
CA GLY A 67 15.63 -4.54 -15.59
C GLY A 67 15.34 -3.05 -15.83
N ASP A 68 14.67 -2.77 -16.93
CA ASP A 68 14.05 -1.48 -17.21
C ASP A 68 12.82 -1.32 -16.28
N LEU A 69 12.62 -0.14 -15.71
CA LEU A 69 11.57 0.15 -14.72
C LEU A 69 10.25 0.59 -15.37
N SER A 70 10.11 0.39 -16.69
CA SER A 70 8.92 0.80 -17.42
C SER A 70 7.67 0.04 -16.96
N PRO A 71 6.48 0.68 -16.89
CA PRO A 71 5.25 -0.01 -16.49
C PRO A 71 4.94 -1.28 -17.29
N GLU A 72 5.27 -1.29 -18.59
CA GLU A 72 5.10 -2.47 -19.46
C GLU A 72 6.00 -3.64 -19.02
N GLU A 73 7.25 -3.36 -18.63
CA GLU A 73 8.22 -4.41 -18.25
C GLU A 73 8.10 -4.86 -16.79
N VAL A 74 7.68 -3.97 -15.88
CA VAL A 74 7.32 -4.33 -14.50
C VAL A 74 6.09 -5.22 -14.50
N MET A 75 4.98 -4.80 -15.15
CA MET A 75 3.78 -5.63 -15.24
C MET A 75 4.01 -6.95 -15.98
N ALA A 76 4.86 -6.98 -17.03
CA ALA A 76 5.21 -8.23 -17.72
C ALA A 76 6.10 -9.20 -16.89
N ALA A 77 6.54 -8.79 -15.70
CA ALA A 77 7.21 -9.66 -14.73
C ALA A 77 6.28 -10.22 -13.66
N ASN A 78 5.12 -9.60 -13.45
CA ASN A 78 4.12 -10.00 -12.46
C ASN A 78 3.12 -11.02 -13.03
N ALA A 79 2.31 -11.60 -12.17
CA ALA A 79 1.22 -12.48 -12.55
C ALA A 79 0.09 -11.68 -13.22
N ASP A 80 -0.54 -12.26 -14.24
CA ASP A 80 -1.80 -11.72 -14.77
C ASP A 80 -2.86 -11.80 -13.65
N TYR A 81 -3.62 -10.72 -13.44
CA TYR A 81 -4.74 -10.70 -12.49
C TYR A 81 -6.03 -11.25 -13.14
N THR A 82 -6.94 -11.80 -12.34
CA THR A 82 -8.27 -12.23 -12.80
C THR A 82 -9.29 -11.09 -12.69
N THR A 83 -10.28 -11.03 -13.59
CA THR A 83 -11.37 -10.05 -13.51
C THR A 83 -12.60 -10.52 -14.28
N VAL A 84 -13.79 -10.16 -13.79
CA VAL A 84 -15.09 -10.44 -14.43
C VAL A 84 -15.60 -9.19 -15.14
N ASN A 85 -15.53 -9.18 -16.47
CA ASN A 85 -15.91 -8.04 -17.30
C ASN A 85 -17.43 -7.97 -17.54
N ASP A 86 -17.93 -6.76 -17.82
CA ASP A 86 -19.35 -6.50 -18.13
C ASP A 86 -19.87 -7.24 -19.39
N ASP A 87 -19.02 -7.84 -20.23
CA ASP A 87 -19.43 -8.66 -21.39
C ASP A 87 -19.39 -10.18 -21.14
N GLU A 88 -19.07 -10.62 -19.92
CA GLU A 88 -19.00 -12.03 -19.50
C GLU A 88 -20.29 -12.51 -18.80
N TRP A 89 -21.23 -11.62 -18.54
CA TRP A 89 -22.55 -11.89 -17.96
C TRP A 89 -23.63 -10.95 -18.54
N ASP A 90 -24.92 -11.17 -18.23
CA ASP A 90 -26.03 -10.32 -18.69
C ASP A 90 -26.98 -10.02 -17.53
N GLU A 91 -27.29 -8.74 -17.31
CA GLU A 91 -28.23 -8.28 -16.27
C GLU A 91 -29.63 -8.89 -16.41
N SER A 92 -30.03 -9.31 -17.62
CA SER A 92 -31.32 -9.96 -17.86
C SER A 92 -31.41 -11.43 -17.45
N ASP A 93 -30.29 -12.06 -17.09
CA ASP A 93 -30.25 -13.39 -16.45
C ASP A 93 -30.41 -13.31 -14.93
N ALA A 94 -30.48 -12.10 -14.35
CA ALA A 94 -30.59 -11.89 -12.90
C ALA A 94 -31.86 -12.49 -12.28
N VAL A 95 -31.68 -13.19 -11.15
CA VAL A 95 -32.77 -13.59 -10.25
C VAL A 95 -32.85 -12.67 -9.03
N ASP A 96 -34.06 -12.27 -8.65
CA ASP A 96 -34.27 -11.35 -7.53
C ASP A 96 -34.04 -12.03 -6.17
N VAL A 97 -33.35 -11.33 -5.28
CA VAL A 97 -33.15 -11.64 -3.86
C VAL A 97 -33.60 -10.41 -3.07
N THR A 98 -34.84 -10.45 -2.58
CA THR A 98 -35.43 -9.34 -1.80
C THR A 98 -35.07 -9.47 -0.34
N LEU A 99 -34.35 -8.50 0.20
CA LEU A 99 -33.91 -8.40 1.59
C LEU A 99 -34.98 -7.66 2.43
N ASP A 100 -35.43 -8.25 3.54
CA ASP A 100 -36.53 -7.73 4.38
C ASP A 100 -36.23 -7.86 5.89
N GLY A 101 -35.34 -7.01 6.39
CA GLY A 101 -35.03 -6.90 7.82
C GLY A 101 -34.13 -8.03 8.31
N ASP A 102 -34.65 -8.91 9.16
CA ASP A 102 -33.93 -10.08 9.69
C ASP A 102 -34.06 -11.33 8.80
N THR A 103 -34.47 -11.17 7.53
CA THR A 103 -34.60 -12.26 6.56
C THR A 103 -34.58 -11.78 5.10
N ALA A 104 -34.75 -12.72 4.15
CA ALA A 104 -34.85 -12.44 2.71
C ALA A 104 -35.80 -13.42 2.00
N SER A 105 -36.03 -13.19 0.71
CA SER A 105 -36.78 -14.11 -0.16
C SER A 105 -36.27 -14.12 -1.60
N SER A 106 -36.30 -15.30 -2.22
CA SER A 106 -36.05 -15.51 -3.66
C SER A 106 -36.89 -16.71 -4.14
N ASP A 107 -37.19 -16.75 -5.44
CA ASP A 107 -37.78 -17.91 -6.13
C ASP A 107 -36.72 -18.86 -6.74
N SER A 108 -35.42 -18.53 -6.63
CA SER A 108 -34.30 -19.31 -7.18
C SER A 108 -33.98 -20.55 -6.33
N SER A 109 -33.47 -21.61 -6.97
CA SER A 109 -32.92 -22.80 -6.28
C SER A 109 -31.51 -22.59 -5.75
N GLY A 110 -30.73 -21.69 -6.35
CA GLY A 110 -29.36 -21.37 -5.93
C GLY A 110 -29.28 -20.34 -4.80
N VAL A 111 -30.38 -20.12 -4.07
CA VAL A 111 -30.47 -19.21 -2.92
C VAL A 111 -31.12 -19.94 -1.75
N GLU A 112 -30.35 -20.19 -0.69
CA GLU A 112 -30.87 -20.68 0.58
C GLU A 112 -31.02 -19.52 1.56
N VAL A 113 -32.08 -19.52 2.38
CA VAL A 113 -32.32 -18.51 3.42
C VAL A 113 -32.57 -19.21 4.75
N ASP A 114 -31.67 -19.04 5.72
CA ASP A 114 -31.84 -19.50 7.10
C ASP A 114 -31.81 -18.31 8.06
N GLY A 115 -32.99 -17.85 8.46
CA GLY A 115 -33.14 -16.64 9.27
C GLY A 115 -32.60 -15.42 8.52
N SER A 116 -31.53 -14.84 9.09
CA SER A 116 -30.81 -13.65 8.61
C SER A 116 -29.59 -13.97 7.73
N THR A 117 -29.34 -15.24 7.41
CA THR A 117 -28.28 -15.65 6.47
C THR A 117 -28.89 -16.00 5.13
N VAL A 118 -28.37 -15.39 4.07
CA VAL A 118 -28.72 -15.66 2.66
C VAL A 118 -27.52 -16.28 1.99
N THR A 119 -27.61 -17.53 1.54
CA THR A 119 -26.47 -18.24 0.93
C THR A 119 -26.74 -18.48 -0.55
N ILE A 120 -25.84 -17.96 -1.39
CA ILE A 120 -25.77 -18.24 -2.83
C ILE A 120 -24.96 -19.53 -3.03
N THR A 121 -25.55 -20.52 -3.69
CA THR A 121 -25.00 -21.90 -3.76
C THR A 121 -24.75 -22.42 -5.18
N GLU A 122 -25.08 -21.64 -6.21
CA GLU A 122 -24.93 -21.99 -7.62
C GLU A 122 -24.32 -20.80 -8.40
N ALA A 123 -23.68 -21.07 -9.54
CA ALA A 123 -23.24 -20.04 -10.47
C ALA A 123 -24.44 -19.25 -11.03
N GLY A 124 -24.29 -17.93 -11.23
CA GLY A 124 -25.35 -17.11 -11.82
C GLY A 124 -25.32 -15.64 -11.41
N VAL A 125 -26.34 -14.91 -11.84
CA VAL A 125 -26.54 -13.48 -11.59
C VAL A 125 -27.68 -13.28 -10.59
N TYR A 126 -27.43 -12.56 -9.51
CA TYR A 126 -28.35 -12.40 -8.39
C TYR A 126 -28.52 -10.90 -8.08
N ARG A 127 -29.77 -10.39 -8.10
CA ARG A 127 -30.06 -8.98 -7.78
C ARG A 127 -30.52 -8.85 -6.33
N LEU A 128 -29.70 -8.19 -5.52
CA LEU A 128 -29.98 -7.89 -4.13
C LEU A 128 -30.59 -6.49 -4.01
N SER A 129 -31.71 -6.39 -3.32
CA SER A 129 -32.39 -5.12 -3.05
C SER A 129 -33.16 -5.16 -1.73
N GLY A 130 -33.24 -4.03 -1.02
CA GLY A 130 -33.83 -3.93 0.31
C GLY A 130 -32.79 -3.94 1.43
N THR A 131 -33.21 -4.26 2.65
CA THR A 131 -32.34 -4.19 3.85
C THR A 131 -32.19 -5.57 4.49
N LEU A 132 -30.97 -5.98 4.83
CA LEU A 132 -30.66 -7.18 5.61
C LEU A 132 -29.86 -6.81 6.87
N THR A 133 -30.38 -7.13 8.06
CA THR A 133 -29.60 -7.22 9.30
C THR A 133 -29.15 -8.66 9.46
N GLY A 134 -27.98 -8.98 8.90
CA GLY A 134 -27.55 -10.35 8.62
C GLY A 134 -26.46 -10.39 7.56
N SER A 135 -26.21 -11.57 7.00
CA SER A 135 -25.09 -11.83 6.09
C SER A 135 -25.56 -12.44 4.77
N VAL A 136 -24.93 -12.00 3.68
CA VAL A 136 -24.97 -12.65 2.37
C VAL A 136 -23.70 -13.48 2.22
N VAL A 137 -23.84 -14.79 2.05
CA VAL A 137 -22.74 -15.73 1.89
C VAL A 137 -22.71 -16.24 0.44
N VAL A 138 -21.54 -16.32 -0.19
CA VAL A 138 -21.36 -17.06 -1.44
C VAL A 138 -20.58 -18.34 -1.15
N ALA A 139 -21.23 -19.48 -1.38
CA ALA A 139 -20.68 -20.82 -1.18
C ALA A 139 -21.05 -21.70 -2.38
N ALA A 140 -20.59 -21.26 -3.55
CA ALA A 140 -20.80 -21.91 -4.84
C ALA A 140 -19.66 -22.90 -5.17
N PRO A 141 -19.79 -23.76 -6.19
CA PRO A 141 -18.69 -24.63 -6.63
C PRO A 141 -17.42 -23.86 -7.03
N ASP A 142 -16.25 -24.50 -6.86
CA ASP A 142 -14.93 -23.99 -7.28
C ASP A 142 -14.77 -23.77 -8.82
N ASP A 143 -15.83 -23.97 -9.61
CA ASP A 143 -15.90 -23.69 -11.06
C ASP A 143 -17.09 -22.75 -11.42
N ALA A 144 -17.57 -21.99 -10.44
CA ALA A 144 -18.72 -21.09 -10.55
C ALA A 144 -18.32 -19.61 -10.58
N GLN A 145 -18.71 -18.92 -11.65
CA GLN A 145 -18.79 -17.46 -11.69
C GLN A 145 -20.11 -16.99 -11.04
N VAL A 146 -20.03 -16.07 -10.07
CA VAL A 146 -21.20 -15.48 -9.38
C VAL A 146 -21.19 -13.96 -9.53
N VAL A 147 -22.33 -13.37 -9.89
CA VAL A 147 -22.49 -11.91 -9.99
C VAL A 147 -23.56 -11.45 -9.00
N LEU A 148 -23.17 -10.60 -8.06
CA LEU A 148 -24.04 -9.93 -7.10
C LEU A 148 -24.34 -8.51 -7.60
N ILE A 149 -25.52 -8.30 -8.17
CA ILE A 149 -26.01 -6.96 -8.51
C ILE A 149 -26.56 -6.32 -7.23
N LEU A 150 -25.97 -5.21 -6.79
CA LEU A 150 -26.49 -4.39 -5.70
C LEU A 150 -27.37 -3.28 -6.29
N ASP A 151 -28.67 -3.35 -6.00
CA ASP A 151 -29.71 -2.47 -6.56
C ASP A 151 -30.58 -1.89 -5.43
N GLY A 152 -29.96 -1.05 -4.60
CA GLY A 152 -30.57 -0.51 -3.38
C GLY A 152 -30.51 -1.49 -2.23
N ALA A 153 -29.36 -2.15 -2.04
CA ALA A 153 -29.09 -3.10 -0.96
C ALA A 153 -28.41 -2.43 0.24
N ASP A 154 -28.95 -2.64 1.44
CA ASP A 154 -28.38 -2.19 2.72
C ASP A 154 -28.15 -3.42 3.63
N ILE A 155 -26.90 -3.86 3.77
CA ILE A 155 -26.54 -5.14 4.40
C ILE A 155 -25.65 -4.86 5.62
N ALA A 156 -26.13 -5.18 6.82
CA ALA A 156 -25.42 -4.94 8.07
C ALA A 156 -25.35 -6.19 8.95
N ASN A 157 -24.15 -6.70 9.22
CA ASN A 157 -23.93 -7.84 10.12
C ASN A 157 -23.13 -7.40 11.36
N SER A 158 -23.71 -7.38 12.55
CA SER A 158 -22.98 -7.00 13.77
C SER A 158 -22.02 -8.08 14.31
N ASP A 159 -22.09 -9.30 13.76
CA ASP A 159 -21.47 -10.50 14.34
C ASP A 159 -20.41 -11.14 13.41
N GLY A 160 -20.16 -10.57 12.22
CA GLY A 160 -19.10 -10.95 11.27
C GLY A 160 -19.17 -10.12 9.98
N ALA A 161 -18.58 -10.64 8.88
CA ALA A 161 -18.66 -10.05 7.55
C ALA A 161 -20.11 -9.96 7.04
N ALA A 162 -20.45 -8.89 6.32
CA ALA A 162 -21.80 -8.65 5.81
C ALA A 162 -22.00 -9.25 4.41
N ILE A 163 -20.98 -9.22 3.57
CA ILE A 163 -20.84 -10.08 2.38
C ILE A 163 -19.62 -10.97 2.60
N ASP A 164 -19.82 -12.29 2.56
CA ASP A 164 -18.82 -13.31 2.92
C ASP A 164 -18.72 -14.35 1.79
N ILE A 165 -17.72 -14.21 0.92
CA ILE A 165 -17.53 -15.06 -0.26
C ILE A 165 -16.52 -16.15 0.10
N GLN A 166 -17.03 -17.34 0.42
CA GLN A 166 -16.22 -18.46 0.93
C GLN A 166 -15.74 -19.40 -0.20
N THR A 167 -16.56 -19.63 -1.23
CA THR A 167 -16.17 -20.44 -2.40
C THR A 167 -16.87 -19.98 -3.69
N ALA A 168 -16.07 -19.82 -4.75
CA ALA A 168 -16.44 -19.63 -6.15
C ALA A 168 -15.19 -19.90 -7.02
N ASP A 169 -15.29 -19.74 -8.35
CA ASP A 169 -14.13 -19.55 -9.25
C ASP A 169 -13.82 -18.04 -9.34
N ASP A 170 -14.87 -17.25 -9.58
CA ASP A 170 -14.85 -15.79 -9.72
C ASP A 170 -16.10 -15.16 -9.08
N VAL A 171 -15.96 -14.02 -8.39
CA VAL A 171 -17.12 -13.21 -7.95
C VAL A 171 -17.06 -11.77 -8.43
N ALA A 172 -18.17 -11.28 -8.96
CA ALA A 172 -18.36 -9.87 -9.30
C ALA A 172 -19.43 -9.22 -8.42
N ILE A 173 -19.19 -7.99 -7.98
CA ILE A 173 -20.18 -7.10 -7.39
C ILE A 173 -20.47 -5.97 -8.38
N PHE A 174 -21.70 -5.92 -8.91
CA PHE A 174 -22.12 -4.90 -9.86
C PHE A 174 -23.02 -3.86 -9.20
N LEU A 175 -22.62 -2.59 -9.26
CA LEU A 175 -23.36 -1.46 -8.71
C LEU A 175 -24.36 -0.92 -9.76
N ALA A 176 -25.64 -1.26 -9.60
CA ALA A 176 -26.69 -0.93 -10.56
C ALA A 176 -26.82 0.59 -10.79
N ASP A 177 -27.11 1.03 -12.02
CA ASP A 177 -27.13 2.46 -12.39
C ASP A 177 -28.11 3.28 -11.52
N GLY A 178 -27.57 4.29 -10.83
CA GLY A 178 -28.34 5.15 -9.93
C GLY A 178 -28.85 4.47 -8.65
N SER A 179 -28.36 3.29 -8.30
CA SER A 179 -28.59 2.66 -6.99
C SER A 179 -27.67 3.26 -5.92
N ASP A 180 -28.13 3.25 -4.67
CA ASP A 180 -27.33 3.57 -3.49
C ASP A 180 -27.29 2.33 -2.58
N ASN A 181 -26.09 1.81 -2.30
CA ASN A 181 -25.90 0.56 -1.56
C ASN A 181 -24.99 0.77 -0.34
N SER A 182 -25.24 0.00 0.73
CA SER A 182 -24.43 0.03 1.95
C SER A 182 -24.10 -1.36 2.49
N VAL A 183 -22.87 -1.53 2.96
CA VAL A 183 -22.38 -2.77 3.60
C VAL A 183 -21.63 -2.42 4.88
N SER A 184 -21.94 -3.10 6.00
CA SER A 184 -21.35 -2.79 7.31
C SER A 184 -21.27 -4.01 8.23
N ASP A 185 -20.20 -4.14 9.00
CA ASP A 185 -19.83 -5.38 9.69
C ASP A 185 -19.73 -5.29 11.24
N ALA A 186 -19.14 -6.34 11.83
CA ALA A 186 -18.86 -6.41 13.26
C ALA A 186 -17.80 -5.39 13.69
N ALA A 187 -17.98 -4.79 14.87
CA ALA A 187 -17.03 -3.84 15.46
C ALA A 187 -15.69 -4.45 15.95
N SER A 188 -15.48 -5.76 15.75
CA SER A 188 -14.23 -6.48 16.05
C SER A 188 -14.35 -7.95 15.60
N TYR A 189 -13.28 -8.51 15.06
CA TYR A 189 -13.17 -9.93 14.75
C TYR A 189 -12.46 -10.73 15.87
N ALA A 190 -12.54 -12.06 15.80
CA ALA A 190 -11.66 -12.92 16.57
C ALA A 190 -10.28 -13.00 15.90
N ASP A 191 -9.22 -13.20 16.69
CA ASP A 191 -7.85 -13.34 16.16
C ASP A 191 -7.75 -14.44 15.08
N ASP A 192 -8.52 -15.52 15.26
CA ASP A 192 -8.63 -16.71 14.41
C ASP A 192 -9.90 -16.75 13.52
N ALA A 193 -10.55 -15.61 13.28
CA ALA A 193 -11.58 -15.51 12.24
C ALA A 193 -10.94 -15.59 10.85
N ASP A 194 -11.56 -16.31 9.92
CA ASP A 194 -11.13 -16.39 8.52
C ASP A 194 -11.47 -15.06 7.81
N ALA A 195 -12.76 -14.72 7.73
CA ALA A 195 -13.22 -13.42 7.22
C ALA A 195 -12.99 -12.27 8.22
N LYS A 196 -12.31 -11.20 7.75
CA LYS A 196 -12.01 -9.97 8.52
C LYS A 196 -12.24 -8.70 7.68
N ALA A 197 -13.38 -8.59 7.02
CA ALA A 197 -13.77 -7.40 6.28
C ALA A 197 -15.29 -7.28 6.18
N ALA A 198 -15.80 -6.10 5.85
CA ALA A 198 -17.23 -5.94 5.62
C ALA A 198 -17.72 -6.60 4.32
N ILE A 199 -16.87 -6.58 3.29
CA ILE A 199 -16.94 -7.47 2.12
C ILE A 199 -15.66 -8.29 2.12
N HIS A 200 -15.78 -9.60 2.30
CA HIS A 200 -14.64 -10.53 2.30
C HIS A 200 -14.78 -11.57 1.19
N ALA A 201 -13.66 -11.97 0.57
CA ALA A 201 -13.58 -13.05 -0.39
C ALA A 201 -12.34 -13.93 -0.23
N ASP A 202 -12.56 -15.25 -0.20
CA ASP A 202 -11.55 -16.32 -0.30
C ASP A 202 -11.21 -16.64 -1.80
N THR A 203 -11.41 -15.68 -2.72
CA THR A 203 -11.39 -15.86 -4.19
C THR A 203 -11.32 -14.51 -4.90
N ASP A 204 -11.03 -14.51 -6.21
CA ASP A 204 -10.94 -13.31 -7.05
C ASP A 204 -12.25 -12.49 -7.03
N LEU A 205 -12.13 -11.19 -6.71
CA LEU A 205 -13.25 -10.27 -6.52
C LEU A 205 -13.16 -9.07 -7.46
N THR A 206 -14.15 -8.91 -8.33
CA THR A 206 -14.30 -7.74 -9.21
C THR A 206 -15.44 -6.83 -8.75
N ILE A 207 -15.24 -5.51 -8.78
CA ILE A 207 -16.29 -4.50 -8.55
C ILE A 207 -16.42 -3.60 -9.79
N SER A 208 -17.64 -3.49 -10.33
CA SER A 208 -17.94 -2.62 -11.47
C SER A 208 -19.33 -1.97 -11.35
N GLY A 209 -19.68 -1.13 -12.32
CA GLY A 209 -20.97 -0.46 -12.41
C GLY A 209 -20.92 1.05 -12.16
N THR A 210 -22.10 1.67 -12.06
CA THR A 210 -22.24 3.14 -11.98
C THR A 210 -23.05 3.63 -10.79
N GLY A 211 -23.61 2.71 -9.98
CA GLY A 211 -24.21 3.02 -8.69
C GLY A 211 -23.21 3.48 -7.64
N SER A 212 -23.69 3.70 -6.43
CA SER A 212 -22.87 3.99 -5.25
C SER A 212 -22.79 2.80 -4.29
N LEU A 213 -21.64 2.68 -3.61
CA LEU A 213 -21.40 1.69 -2.56
C LEU A 213 -20.71 2.38 -1.38
N THR A 214 -21.33 2.33 -0.21
CA THR A 214 -20.73 2.75 1.06
C THR A 214 -20.37 1.54 1.90
N VAL A 215 -19.10 1.30 2.17
CA VAL A 215 -18.62 0.19 3.01
C VAL A 215 -18.08 0.72 4.33
N VAL A 216 -18.48 0.09 5.44
CA VAL A 216 -17.97 0.39 6.77
C VAL A 216 -17.38 -0.88 7.39
N GLY A 217 -16.06 -1.01 7.33
CA GLY A 217 -15.25 -1.99 8.05
C GLY A 217 -15.00 -1.51 9.47
N ASN A 218 -15.92 -1.79 10.38
CA ASN A 218 -15.85 -1.36 11.78
C ASN A 218 -14.81 -2.15 12.58
N GLY A 219 -14.55 -3.41 12.20
CA GLY A 219 -13.72 -4.34 12.97
C GLY A 219 -12.32 -4.59 12.42
N ASN A 220 -12.13 -4.45 11.11
CA ASN A 220 -10.85 -4.59 10.40
C ASN A 220 -10.97 -3.90 9.01
N ASP A 221 -10.83 -4.65 7.91
CA ASP A 221 -10.80 -4.07 6.56
C ASP A 221 -12.19 -3.63 6.07
N GLY A 222 -12.22 -2.76 5.06
CA GLY A 222 -13.44 -2.45 4.31
C GLY A 222 -13.81 -3.57 3.34
N ILE A 223 -12.99 -3.75 2.31
CA ILE A 223 -13.15 -4.77 1.26
C ILE A 223 -11.85 -5.55 1.15
N SER A 224 -11.89 -6.87 1.31
CA SER A 224 -10.71 -7.72 1.13
C SER A 224 -10.93 -8.99 0.31
N SER A 225 -9.93 -9.33 -0.50
CA SER A 225 -9.77 -10.62 -1.18
C SER A 225 -8.48 -11.31 -0.72
N THR A 226 -8.50 -12.64 -0.58
CA THR A 226 -7.30 -13.46 -0.38
C THR A 226 -6.49 -13.68 -1.65
N ASP A 227 -7.10 -13.43 -2.81
CA ASP A 227 -6.51 -13.52 -4.14
C ASP A 227 -6.51 -12.09 -4.75
N ASP A 228 -7.02 -11.89 -5.97
CA ASP A 228 -7.08 -10.57 -6.62
C ASP A 228 -8.32 -9.75 -6.21
N LEU A 229 -8.15 -8.42 -6.10
CA LEU A 229 -9.23 -7.45 -5.97
C LEU A 229 -9.15 -6.43 -7.11
N VAL A 230 -10.18 -6.37 -7.96
CA VAL A 230 -10.22 -5.50 -9.14
C VAL A 230 -11.37 -4.51 -9.08
N ILE A 231 -11.07 -3.22 -9.15
CA ILE A 231 -12.05 -2.13 -9.25
C ILE A 231 -12.07 -1.60 -10.69
N LEU A 232 -13.05 -2.04 -11.48
CA LEU A 232 -13.25 -1.56 -12.84
C LEU A 232 -13.94 -0.19 -12.86
N SER A 233 -14.95 -0.01 -11.99
CA SER A 233 -15.76 1.21 -11.91
C SER A 233 -16.64 1.25 -10.65
N GLY A 234 -17.27 2.40 -10.40
CA GLY A 234 -18.20 2.62 -9.28
C GLY A 234 -18.04 3.99 -8.64
N ASN A 235 -18.94 4.34 -7.73
CA ASN A 235 -18.75 5.42 -6.76
C ASN A 235 -18.63 4.77 -5.38
N ILE A 236 -17.42 4.52 -4.92
CA ILE A 236 -17.15 3.67 -3.75
C ILE A 236 -16.59 4.53 -2.63
N THR A 237 -17.28 4.56 -1.49
CA THR A 237 -16.79 5.17 -0.26
C THR A 237 -16.52 4.07 0.76
N VAL A 238 -15.32 4.04 1.34
CA VAL A 238 -14.94 3.05 2.34
C VAL A 238 -14.45 3.75 3.60
N THR A 239 -14.93 3.30 4.77
CA THR A 239 -14.31 3.63 6.06
C THR A 239 -13.97 2.33 6.76
N ALA A 240 -12.68 2.08 6.97
CA ALA A 240 -12.15 0.88 7.60
C ALA A 240 -11.43 1.19 8.92
N ALA A 241 -11.34 0.19 9.79
CA ALA A 241 -10.57 0.23 11.02
C ALA A 241 -9.08 -0.08 10.76
N ASP A 242 -8.83 -0.98 9.81
CA ASP A 242 -7.51 -1.39 9.32
C ASP A 242 -7.37 -0.88 7.87
N ASP A 243 -7.31 -1.77 6.86
CA ASP A 243 -7.16 -1.41 5.44
C ASP A 243 -8.50 -1.07 4.75
N ALA A 244 -8.54 -0.05 3.88
CA ALA A 244 -9.75 0.27 3.13
C ALA A 244 -10.04 -0.74 2.01
N LEU A 245 -9.07 -0.95 1.09
CA LEU A 245 -9.13 -1.97 0.05
C LEU A 245 -7.89 -2.86 0.12
N ARG A 246 -8.07 -4.19 0.23
CA ARG A 246 -6.98 -5.17 0.28
C ARG A 246 -7.17 -6.30 -0.74
N GLY A 247 -6.31 -6.33 -1.75
CA GLY A 247 -6.22 -7.46 -2.69
C GLY A 247 -4.88 -8.16 -2.45
N LYS A 248 -4.90 -9.31 -1.78
CA LYS A 248 -3.67 -9.93 -1.28
C LYS A 248 -2.70 -10.28 -2.41
N ASP A 249 -3.18 -10.94 -3.47
CA ASP A 249 -2.34 -11.34 -4.59
C ASP A 249 -2.13 -10.20 -5.59
N SER A 250 -3.16 -9.39 -5.84
CA SER A 250 -3.03 -8.07 -6.44
C SER A 250 -4.22 -7.17 -6.11
N LEU A 251 -4.00 -5.86 -6.15
CA LEU A 251 -5.07 -4.86 -6.09
C LEU A 251 -4.99 -3.95 -7.31
N VAL A 252 -6.04 -4.00 -8.15
CA VAL A 252 -6.10 -3.33 -9.44
C VAL A 252 -7.22 -2.29 -9.45
N VAL A 253 -6.92 -1.07 -9.89
CA VAL A 253 -7.92 0.00 -10.09
C VAL A 253 -7.83 0.52 -11.53
N GLU A 254 -8.84 0.19 -12.33
CA GLU A 254 -8.97 0.71 -13.70
C GLU A 254 -9.81 1.99 -13.78
N GLY A 255 -10.70 2.21 -12.81
CA GLY A 255 -11.66 3.31 -12.86
C GLY A 255 -12.48 3.50 -11.60
N GLY A 256 -13.50 4.35 -11.72
CA GLY A 256 -14.40 4.73 -10.63
C GLY A 256 -14.02 6.03 -9.93
N THR A 257 -14.78 6.35 -8.88
CA THR A 257 -14.48 7.42 -7.92
C THR A 257 -14.43 6.77 -6.55
N LEU A 258 -13.25 6.77 -5.93
CA LEU A 258 -12.95 6.10 -4.66
C LEU A 258 -12.67 7.16 -3.58
N ASP A 259 -13.35 7.04 -2.45
CA ASP A 259 -13.18 7.88 -1.26
C ASP A 259 -12.90 6.96 -0.07
N LEU A 260 -11.62 6.81 0.27
CA LEU A 260 -11.11 5.75 1.14
C LEU A 260 -10.55 6.34 2.44
N THR A 261 -11.09 5.91 3.57
CA THR A 261 -10.56 6.23 4.90
C THR A 261 -10.15 4.96 5.61
N ALA A 262 -8.87 4.84 5.96
CA ALA A 262 -8.29 3.71 6.67
C ALA A 262 -7.80 4.21 8.04
N ALA A 263 -8.45 3.83 9.14
CA ALA A 263 -8.20 4.49 10.43
C ALA A 263 -6.90 4.04 11.13
N GLY A 264 -6.39 2.87 10.78
CA GLY A 264 -5.24 2.23 11.42
C GLY A 264 -4.27 1.53 10.46
N GLY A 265 -4.70 1.23 9.23
CA GLY A 265 -3.87 0.68 8.16
C GLY A 265 -3.97 1.51 6.88
N ASP A 266 -3.96 0.83 5.74
CA ASP A 266 -3.66 1.41 4.44
C ASP A 266 -4.87 1.73 3.57
N GLY A 267 -4.75 2.72 2.68
CA GLY A 267 -5.79 3.01 1.70
C GLY A 267 -5.96 1.92 0.65
N LEU A 268 -4.85 1.52 0.02
CA LEU A 268 -4.76 0.41 -0.94
C LEU A 268 -3.66 -0.55 -0.47
N LYS A 269 -3.99 -1.84 -0.28
CA LYS A 269 -3.07 -2.87 0.22
C LYS A 269 -2.94 -4.05 -0.76
N SER A 270 -1.71 -4.53 -0.95
CA SER A 270 -1.42 -5.86 -1.49
C SER A 270 -0.20 -6.48 -0.81
N ASP A 271 -0.37 -7.67 -0.21
CA ASP A 271 0.54 -8.20 0.83
C ASP A 271 0.94 -9.69 0.66
N GLN A 272 0.87 -10.23 -0.55
CA GLN A 272 1.37 -11.58 -0.82
C GLN A 272 2.92 -11.65 -0.78
N GLU A 273 3.46 -12.30 0.26
CA GLU A 273 4.89 -12.53 0.46
C GLU A 273 5.42 -13.83 -0.19
N ASP A 274 4.58 -14.84 -0.44
CA ASP A 274 5.03 -16.19 -0.85
C ASP A 274 5.35 -16.32 -2.36
N ASP A 275 4.97 -15.35 -3.20
CA ASP A 275 5.24 -15.33 -4.65
C ASP A 275 5.69 -13.94 -5.14
N GLU A 276 6.96 -13.82 -5.58
CA GLU A 276 7.58 -12.60 -6.11
C GLU A 276 6.94 -12.04 -7.41
N THR A 277 5.86 -12.64 -7.91
CA THR A 277 5.06 -12.15 -9.05
C THR A 277 3.69 -11.61 -8.63
N LYS A 278 3.35 -11.69 -7.33
CA LYS A 278 2.12 -11.23 -6.70
C LYS A 278 2.44 -10.16 -5.63
N GLY A 279 1.45 -9.69 -4.87
CA GLY A 279 1.62 -8.64 -3.86
C GLY A 279 1.78 -7.24 -4.45
N TYR A 280 1.21 -7.00 -5.64
CA TYR A 280 1.39 -5.78 -6.42
C TYR A 280 0.12 -4.93 -6.49
N ILE A 281 0.29 -3.63 -6.68
CA ILE A 281 -0.80 -2.68 -6.92
C ILE A 281 -0.68 -2.10 -8.33
N LEU A 282 -1.76 -2.14 -9.11
CA LEU A 282 -1.84 -1.53 -10.44
C LEU A 282 -2.96 -0.49 -10.48
N VAL A 283 -2.63 0.76 -10.83
CA VAL A 283 -3.64 1.78 -11.12
C VAL A 283 -3.49 2.28 -12.56
N THR A 284 -4.57 2.19 -13.33
CA THR A 284 -4.64 2.68 -14.72
C THR A 284 -5.60 3.85 -14.90
N GLY A 285 -6.49 4.09 -13.92
CA GLY A 285 -7.47 5.16 -13.98
C GLY A 285 -8.20 5.40 -12.65
N GLY A 286 -9.30 6.17 -12.72
CA GLY A 286 -10.13 6.55 -11.58
C GLY A 286 -9.78 7.91 -10.97
N THR A 287 -10.64 8.38 -10.07
CA THR A 287 -10.39 9.50 -9.15
C THR A 287 -10.37 8.94 -7.73
N ILE A 288 -9.26 9.09 -7.03
CA ILE A 288 -8.95 8.33 -5.81
C ILE A 288 -8.56 9.31 -4.70
N THR A 289 -9.33 9.34 -3.62
CA THR A 289 -9.02 10.12 -2.41
C THR A 289 -8.74 9.15 -1.27
N ILE A 290 -7.63 9.35 -0.55
CA ILE A 290 -7.20 8.49 0.55
C ILE A 290 -6.82 9.35 1.77
N ASP A 291 -7.35 8.97 2.93
CA ASP A 291 -6.95 9.45 4.27
C ASP A 291 -6.64 8.21 5.13
N SER A 292 -5.35 7.90 5.31
CA SER A 292 -4.90 6.66 5.96
C SER A 292 -4.12 6.86 7.26
N GLY A 293 -4.23 5.86 8.14
CA GLY A 293 -3.59 5.80 9.45
C GLY A 293 -2.18 5.22 9.43
N ASP A 294 -1.78 4.61 8.32
CA ASP A 294 -0.42 4.15 8.01
C ASP A 294 -0.01 4.68 6.61
N ASP A 295 0.11 3.85 5.57
CA ASP A 295 0.43 4.26 4.20
C ASP A 295 -0.83 4.57 3.36
N ALA A 296 -0.75 5.42 2.34
CA ALA A 296 -1.90 5.61 1.43
C ALA A 296 -2.02 4.44 0.43
N ILE A 297 -0.89 3.93 -0.05
CA ILE A 297 -0.77 2.82 -1.01
C ILE A 297 0.44 1.97 -0.58
N GLN A 298 0.23 0.70 -0.22
CA GLN A 298 1.29 -0.22 0.22
C GLN A 298 1.25 -1.53 -0.58
N ALA A 299 2.36 -1.83 -1.27
CA ALA A 299 2.54 -3.07 -2.03
C ALA A 299 3.77 -3.86 -1.55
N GLN A 300 3.59 -5.15 -1.29
CA GLN A 300 4.66 -6.09 -0.93
C GLN A 300 5.66 -6.38 -2.05
N THR A 301 5.31 -6.09 -3.30
CA THR A 301 6.28 -6.09 -4.41
C THR A 301 6.29 -4.76 -5.14
N ASP A 302 5.41 -4.59 -6.12
CA ASP A 302 5.50 -3.53 -7.11
C ASP A 302 4.23 -2.65 -7.09
N THR A 303 4.38 -1.32 -7.06
CA THR A 303 3.28 -0.37 -7.32
C THR A 303 3.46 0.24 -8.71
N VAL A 304 2.48 0.06 -9.59
CA VAL A 304 2.50 0.54 -10.98
C VAL A 304 1.35 1.50 -11.23
N ILE A 305 1.66 2.76 -11.50
CA ILE A 305 0.66 3.82 -11.75
C ILE A 305 0.82 4.31 -13.19
N THR A 306 -0.14 4.01 -14.06
CA THR A 306 -0.15 4.45 -15.47
C THR A 306 -1.15 5.57 -15.75
N GLY A 307 -2.09 5.80 -14.84
CA GLY A 307 -3.12 6.83 -14.88
C GLY A 307 -3.79 6.99 -13.53
N GLY A 308 -4.88 7.75 -13.48
CA GLY A 308 -5.59 8.12 -12.25
C GLY A 308 -5.40 9.58 -11.86
N ASP A 309 -6.25 10.06 -10.96
CA ASP A 309 -6.24 11.38 -10.34
C ASP A 309 -6.34 11.19 -8.82
N PHE A 310 -5.21 11.33 -8.12
CA PHE A 310 -5.06 10.97 -6.70
C PHE A 310 -4.97 12.20 -5.80
N THR A 311 -5.64 12.14 -4.65
CA THR A 311 -5.42 13.03 -3.49
C THR A 311 -5.12 12.15 -2.28
N LEU A 312 -3.89 12.22 -1.77
CA LEU A 312 -3.38 11.32 -0.74
C LEU A 312 -3.02 12.09 0.54
N THR A 313 -3.53 11.61 1.67
CA THR A 313 -3.05 11.92 3.02
C THR A 313 -2.71 10.60 3.70
N ALA A 314 -1.50 10.49 4.24
CA ALA A 314 -1.00 9.31 4.94
C ALA A 314 -0.34 9.69 6.27
N ALA A 315 -0.25 8.74 7.19
CA ALA A 315 0.49 8.91 8.44
C ALA A 315 1.99 8.58 8.27
N ASP A 316 2.33 7.59 7.43
CA ASP A 316 3.71 7.24 7.06
C ASP A 316 3.99 7.54 5.58
N HIS A 317 3.85 6.60 4.64
CA HIS A 317 4.19 6.83 3.23
C HIS A 317 2.95 7.15 2.37
N ALA A 318 3.04 8.09 1.43
CA ALA A 318 1.94 8.25 0.47
C ALA A 318 1.92 7.12 -0.57
N VAL A 319 3.09 6.62 -0.97
CA VAL A 319 3.23 5.40 -1.78
C VAL A 319 4.45 4.59 -1.32
N GLN A 320 4.21 3.39 -0.81
CA GLN A 320 5.21 2.39 -0.44
C GLN A 320 5.12 1.19 -1.40
N ALA A 321 6.25 0.78 -1.97
CA ALA A 321 6.37 -0.50 -2.65
C ALA A 321 7.70 -1.13 -2.27
N GLU A 322 7.71 -2.32 -1.68
CA GLU A 322 8.96 -2.91 -1.15
C GLU A 322 10.03 -3.11 -2.24
N GLN A 323 9.63 -3.34 -3.50
CA GLN A 323 10.53 -3.67 -4.60
C GLN A 323 10.59 -2.58 -5.68
N ILE A 324 9.46 -2.24 -6.34
CA ILE A 324 9.44 -1.30 -7.47
C ILE A 324 8.26 -0.32 -7.39
N LEU A 325 8.53 0.97 -7.49
CA LEU A 325 7.53 1.99 -7.82
C LEU A 325 7.74 2.45 -9.27
N SER A 326 6.74 2.23 -10.13
CA SER A 326 6.80 2.55 -11.56
C SER A 326 5.64 3.48 -11.96
N ILE A 327 5.94 4.76 -12.17
CA ILE A 327 4.96 5.79 -12.53
C ILE A 327 5.06 6.10 -14.04
N GLY A 328 4.10 5.60 -14.80
CA GLY A 328 3.89 5.86 -16.23
C GLY A 328 3.01 7.07 -16.56
N GLY A 329 2.29 7.63 -15.59
CA GLY A 329 1.35 8.73 -15.80
C GLY A 329 0.48 9.02 -14.58
N GLY A 330 -0.63 9.72 -14.80
CA GLY A 330 -1.56 10.16 -13.75
C GLY A 330 -1.30 11.58 -13.23
N THR A 331 -2.20 12.04 -12.37
CA THR A 331 -2.04 13.22 -11.51
C THR A 331 -1.98 12.72 -10.07
N ILE A 332 -0.92 13.04 -9.33
CA ILE A 332 -0.70 12.54 -7.96
C ILE A 332 -0.44 13.73 -7.05
N LEU A 333 -1.40 14.07 -6.19
CA LEU A 333 -1.25 15.05 -5.12
C LEU A 333 -1.11 14.33 -3.78
N VAL A 334 0.02 14.51 -3.11
CA VAL A 334 0.22 14.15 -1.69
C VAL A 334 0.07 15.41 -0.87
N GLU A 335 -1.05 15.54 -0.16
CA GLU A 335 -1.34 16.71 0.70
C GLU A 335 -0.52 16.68 2.01
N ALA A 336 -0.26 15.48 2.54
CA ALA A 336 0.64 15.24 3.66
C ALA A 336 1.02 13.76 3.78
N SER A 337 2.29 13.50 4.11
CA SER A 337 2.79 12.21 4.57
C SER A 337 4.04 12.39 5.45
N ASN A 338 4.55 11.31 6.04
CA ASN A 338 5.91 11.28 6.59
C ASN A 338 6.91 11.31 5.42
N GLU A 339 7.03 10.22 4.66
CA GLU A 339 7.77 10.17 3.39
C GLU A 339 6.78 10.22 2.20
N GLY A 340 7.17 10.84 1.08
CA GLY A 340 6.28 10.93 -0.08
C GLY A 340 6.13 9.61 -0.82
N MET A 341 7.23 9.11 -1.40
CA MET A 341 7.23 7.88 -2.20
C MET A 341 8.48 7.04 -1.92
N GLN A 342 8.35 5.76 -1.58
CA GLN A 342 9.48 4.88 -1.28
C GLN A 342 9.40 3.52 -2.01
N ALA A 343 10.56 3.08 -2.53
CA ALA A 343 10.81 1.71 -3.00
C ALA A 343 12.31 1.44 -3.21
N ILE A 344 12.73 0.16 -3.31
CA ILE A 344 14.11 -0.21 -3.69
C ILE A 344 14.49 0.31 -5.08
N SER A 345 13.52 0.43 -6.00
CA SER A 345 13.73 1.01 -7.33
C SER A 345 12.52 1.83 -7.78
N ILE A 346 12.75 3.11 -8.06
CA ILE A 346 11.73 4.08 -8.43
C ILE A 346 11.98 4.53 -9.88
N GLY A 347 10.99 4.37 -10.75
CA GLY A 347 11.01 4.79 -12.15
C GLY A 347 9.85 5.73 -12.48
N ILE A 348 10.14 6.98 -12.87
CA ILE A 348 9.12 8.01 -13.17
C ILE A 348 9.22 8.42 -14.65
N TYR A 349 8.30 7.93 -15.48
CA TYR A 349 8.29 8.12 -16.93
C TYR A 349 7.41 9.28 -17.38
N ALA A 350 6.30 9.53 -16.68
CA ALA A 350 5.45 10.71 -16.86
C ALA A 350 4.60 10.91 -15.60
N GLY A 351 3.75 11.94 -15.63
CA GLY A 351 2.84 12.31 -14.54
C GLY A 351 2.87 13.81 -14.26
N ASP A 352 1.90 14.27 -13.49
CA ASP A 352 1.92 15.55 -12.77
C ASP A 352 1.89 15.19 -11.28
N ILE A 353 3.01 15.36 -10.59
CA ILE A 353 3.24 14.86 -9.23
C ILE A 353 3.54 16.06 -8.32
N ASP A 354 2.78 16.22 -7.23
CA ASP A 354 2.93 17.31 -6.26
C ASP A 354 2.96 16.68 -4.85
N ILE A 355 4.08 16.80 -4.15
CA ILE A 355 4.35 16.09 -2.88
C ILE A 355 4.62 17.07 -1.75
N THR A 356 3.87 16.94 -0.65
CA THR A 356 4.19 17.53 0.66
C THR A 356 4.55 16.43 1.66
N ALA A 357 5.81 16.36 2.08
CA ALA A 357 6.34 15.32 2.97
C ALA A 357 6.98 15.92 4.23
N SER A 358 6.76 15.30 5.40
CA SER A 358 7.33 15.73 6.69
C SER A 358 8.75 15.19 6.96
N ASP A 359 9.17 14.29 6.10
CA ASP A 359 10.50 13.70 6.00
C ASP A 359 11.02 13.85 4.54
N ASP A 360 11.30 12.75 3.83
CA ASP A 360 11.87 12.75 2.48
C ASP A 360 10.78 12.73 1.37
N GLY A 361 11.02 13.42 0.26
CA GLY A 361 10.06 13.56 -0.83
C GLY A 361 9.89 12.29 -1.67
N ILE A 362 10.99 11.75 -2.19
CA ILE A 362 11.03 10.47 -2.91
C ILE A 362 12.32 9.75 -2.50
N ASN A 363 12.20 8.55 -1.90
CA ASN A 363 13.30 7.82 -1.30
C ASN A 363 13.51 6.44 -1.95
N ALA A 364 14.65 6.25 -2.61
CA ALA A 364 15.03 4.94 -3.12
C ALA A 364 15.88 4.16 -2.09
N ALA A 365 15.21 3.36 -1.25
CA ALA A 365 15.76 2.64 -0.11
C ALA A 365 15.22 1.21 0.06
N GLY A 366 15.88 0.42 0.91
CA GLY A 366 15.41 -0.90 1.38
C GLY A 366 16.50 -1.97 1.48
N ILE A 367 17.63 -1.81 0.80
CA ILE A 367 18.69 -2.84 0.73
C ILE A 367 19.59 -2.81 1.97
N ASN A 368 19.16 -3.53 2.99
CA ASN A 368 19.89 -3.67 4.25
C ASN A 368 21.14 -4.57 4.13
N THR A 369 22.29 -4.02 3.71
CA THR A 369 23.56 -4.77 3.57
C THR A 369 24.28 -5.11 4.90
N GLY A 370 23.69 -4.78 6.05
CA GLY A 370 24.22 -5.12 7.38
C GLY A 370 25.46 -4.31 7.82
N GLY A 371 25.73 -3.18 7.15
CA GLY A 371 26.78 -2.22 7.52
C GLY A 371 26.40 -1.32 8.70
N SER A 372 27.38 -0.63 9.27
CA SER A 372 27.16 0.53 10.17
C SER A 372 27.41 1.86 9.46
N ASP A 373 27.69 1.80 8.16
CA ASP A 373 27.97 2.92 7.28
C ASP A 373 26.75 3.10 6.39
N ARG A 374 25.99 4.17 6.61
CA ARG A 374 24.75 4.45 5.87
C ARG A 374 25.02 5.10 4.52
N GLU A 375 26.23 5.63 4.33
CA GLU A 375 26.68 6.31 3.11
C GLU A 375 27.20 5.32 2.04
N THR A 376 26.83 4.03 2.14
CA THR A 376 27.30 2.99 1.22
C THR A 376 26.32 2.85 0.08
N ASP A 377 26.78 3.02 -1.16
CA ASP A 377 26.01 2.67 -2.36
C ASP A 377 25.62 1.18 -2.33
N THR A 378 24.35 0.92 -2.01
CA THR A 378 23.76 -0.43 -1.92
C THR A 378 23.05 -0.86 -3.20
N GLY A 379 22.97 0.03 -4.19
CA GLY A 379 22.53 -0.26 -5.56
C GLY A 379 21.07 0.08 -5.87
N GLU A 380 20.34 0.70 -4.96
CA GLU A 380 19.01 1.28 -5.21
C GLU A 380 19.04 2.31 -6.36
N ARG A 381 17.87 2.54 -6.96
CA ARG A 381 17.74 3.33 -8.20
C ARG A 381 16.58 4.30 -8.09
N LEU A 382 16.84 5.57 -8.33
CA LEU A 382 15.80 6.59 -8.54
C LEU A 382 15.99 7.19 -9.95
N GLU A 383 15.10 6.86 -10.87
CA GLU A 383 15.24 7.15 -12.29
C GLU A 383 14.07 7.98 -12.83
N VAL A 384 14.33 9.24 -13.18
CA VAL A 384 13.35 10.16 -13.75
C VAL A 384 13.54 10.28 -15.26
N TYR A 385 12.58 9.74 -16.01
CA TYR A 385 12.49 9.75 -17.46
C TYR A 385 11.50 10.79 -18.02
N GLY A 386 10.69 11.42 -17.16
CA GLY A 386 9.76 12.47 -17.58
C GLY A 386 8.91 13.02 -16.43
N GLY A 387 7.78 13.64 -16.80
CA GLY A 387 6.82 14.23 -15.86
C GLY A 387 7.09 15.68 -15.47
N THR A 388 6.14 16.24 -14.72
CA THR A 388 6.29 17.44 -13.90
C THR A 388 6.23 16.99 -12.44
N ILE A 389 7.22 17.36 -11.63
CA ILE A 389 7.33 16.91 -10.24
C ILE A 389 7.59 18.13 -9.37
N THR A 390 6.74 18.36 -8.38
CA THR A 390 6.89 19.39 -7.35
C THR A 390 7.03 18.69 -6.01
N ILE A 391 7.99 19.12 -5.19
CA ILE A 391 8.26 18.53 -3.88
C ILE A 391 8.47 19.66 -2.87
N ASP A 392 7.72 19.64 -1.76
CA ASP A 392 7.98 20.39 -0.53
C ASP A 392 8.24 19.36 0.59
N ALA A 393 9.51 19.02 0.77
CA ALA A 393 9.97 18.03 1.75
C ALA A 393 10.71 18.72 2.91
N VAL A 394 10.62 18.18 4.12
CA VAL A 394 11.31 18.75 5.30
C VAL A 394 12.76 18.28 5.38
N LYS A 395 13.08 17.08 4.90
CA LYS A 395 14.45 16.55 4.76
C LYS A 395 14.88 16.55 3.28
N ASP A 396 15.07 15.39 2.67
CA ASP A 396 15.61 15.26 1.32
C ASP A 396 14.52 15.43 0.25
N GLY A 397 14.90 16.07 -0.86
CA GLY A 397 13.98 16.22 -1.99
C GLY A 397 13.82 14.91 -2.76
N LEU A 398 14.95 14.38 -3.23
CA LEU A 398 15.12 13.02 -3.71
C LEU A 398 16.27 12.41 -2.89
N ASP A 399 16.04 11.27 -2.24
CA ASP A 399 17.09 10.44 -1.61
C ASP A 399 17.29 9.12 -2.39
N SER A 400 18.50 8.58 -2.34
CA SER A 400 18.76 7.20 -2.72
C SER A 400 19.95 6.60 -1.99
N ASN A 401 19.72 5.45 -1.38
CA ASN A 401 20.80 4.59 -0.87
C ASN A 401 21.69 4.00 -1.99
N GLY A 402 21.34 4.22 -3.26
CA GLY A 402 22.13 3.95 -4.44
C GLY A 402 22.33 5.20 -5.32
N SER A 403 21.70 5.29 -6.49
CA SER A 403 21.93 6.38 -7.45
C SER A 403 20.67 7.07 -8.00
N ILE A 404 20.78 8.38 -8.21
CA ILE A 404 19.77 9.22 -8.86
C ILE A 404 20.15 9.48 -10.33
N VAL A 405 19.24 9.23 -11.25
CA VAL A 405 19.40 9.51 -12.69
C VAL A 405 18.19 10.27 -13.24
N ILE A 406 18.39 11.54 -13.62
CA ILE A 406 17.37 12.42 -14.18
C ILE A 406 17.68 12.61 -15.67
N THR A 407 16.98 11.87 -16.53
CA THR A 407 17.19 11.92 -17.99
C THR A 407 16.35 13.00 -18.66
N ALA A 408 15.11 13.23 -18.20
CA ALA A 408 14.23 14.31 -18.65
C ALA A 408 13.31 14.77 -17.50
N GLY A 409 12.21 15.47 -17.81
CA GLY A 409 11.25 15.99 -16.84
C GLY A 409 11.54 17.42 -16.35
N THR A 410 10.61 17.97 -15.59
CA THR A 410 10.75 19.25 -14.87
C THR A 410 10.49 19.02 -13.39
N LEU A 411 11.50 19.27 -12.55
CA LEU A 411 11.44 19.11 -11.11
C LEU A 411 11.57 20.50 -10.44
N ASP A 412 10.68 20.84 -9.51
CA ASP A 412 10.81 21.99 -8.61
C ASP A 412 10.77 21.50 -7.16
N ILE A 413 11.93 21.52 -6.51
CA ILE A 413 12.17 20.89 -5.21
C ILE A 413 12.45 21.99 -4.19
N THR A 414 11.62 22.04 -3.15
CA THR A 414 11.88 22.75 -1.90
C THR A 414 12.24 21.71 -0.85
N SER A 415 13.42 21.86 -0.24
CA SER A 415 13.87 20.98 0.85
C SER A 415 14.86 21.72 1.76
N ALA A 416 14.93 21.37 3.04
CA ALA A 416 15.64 22.17 4.03
C ALA A 416 17.12 21.74 4.22
N ASP A 417 18.04 22.72 4.18
CA ASP A 417 19.47 22.54 4.47
C ASP A 417 19.69 22.33 5.99
N ASN A 418 19.55 21.09 6.44
CA ASN A 418 19.47 20.71 7.86
C ASN A 418 20.79 20.15 8.44
N GLY A 419 21.82 19.94 7.62
CA GLY A 419 23.14 19.47 8.06
C GLY A 419 23.49 18.01 7.74
N GLY A 420 22.79 17.44 6.77
CA GLY A 420 23.08 16.20 6.04
C GLY A 420 22.29 16.29 4.73
N ASP A 421 20.98 16.39 4.94
CA ASP A 421 19.89 16.48 3.97
C ASP A 421 20.06 17.63 2.93
N GLY A 422 19.58 17.39 1.71
CA GLY A 422 19.52 18.34 0.61
C GLY A 422 18.51 17.99 -0.51
N PRO A 423 18.38 18.84 -1.55
CA PRO A 423 17.36 18.63 -2.59
C PRO A 423 17.59 17.41 -3.50
N LEU A 424 18.81 16.86 -3.48
CA LEU A 424 19.24 15.67 -4.22
C LEU A 424 20.36 15.01 -3.39
N ASP A 425 20.06 13.96 -2.64
CA ASP A 425 21.08 13.14 -1.96
C ASP A 425 21.15 11.73 -2.55
N ALA A 426 22.36 11.18 -2.59
CA ALA A 426 22.60 9.83 -3.08
C ALA A 426 23.96 9.30 -2.62
N ASN A 427 23.97 8.10 -2.04
CA ASN A 427 25.19 7.39 -1.64
C ASN A 427 26.15 7.11 -2.82
N GLY A 428 25.58 6.85 -4.00
CA GLY A 428 26.27 6.53 -5.24
C GLY A 428 26.52 7.76 -6.11
N THR A 429 25.72 7.93 -7.17
CA THR A 429 25.88 9.05 -8.12
C THR A 429 24.57 9.75 -8.44
N VAL A 430 24.65 11.08 -8.53
CA VAL A 430 23.59 11.94 -9.09
C VAL A 430 23.96 12.33 -10.52
N THR A 431 23.13 11.97 -11.50
CA THR A 431 23.32 12.30 -12.92
C THR A 431 22.11 13.05 -13.48
N ILE A 432 22.33 14.24 -14.05
CA ILE A 432 21.28 15.01 -14.75
C ILE A 432 21.69 15.15 -16.21
N ALA A 433 20.87 14.63 -17.15
CA ALA A 433 21.19 14.60 -18.58
C ALA A 433 20.47 15.69 -19.39
N GLU A 434 19.14 15.63 -19.52
CA GLU A 434 18.33 16.63 -20.26
C GLU A 434 17.17 17.22 -19.43
N GLY A 435 16.92 16.71 -18.22
CA GLY A 435 15.89 17.23 -17.30
C GLY A 435 16.25 18.60 -16.71
N THR A 436 15.23 19.35 -16.28
CA THR A 436 15.42 20.61 -15.55
C THR A 436 15.08 20.40 -14.08
N VAL A 437 16.06 20.60 -13.20
CA VAL A 437 15.85 20.59 -11.74
C VAL A 437 16.02 22.02 -11.21
N THR A 438 14.98 22.54 -10.57
CA THR A 438 15.04 23.72 -9.72
C THR A 438 15.06 23.24 -8.28
N ALA A 439 16.05 23.66 -7.52
CA ALA A 439 16.23 23.32 -6.12
C ALA A 439 16.27 24.61 -5.29
N ASN A 440 15.35 24.76 -4.34
CA ASN A 440 15.20 25.93 -3.49
C ASN A 440 15.21 27.26 -4.29
N GLY A 441 14.47 27.28 -5.40
CA GLY A 441 14.33 28.41 -6.32
C GLY A 441 15.56 28.72 -7.19
N SER A 442 16.55 27.82 -7.25
CA SER A 442 17.74 27.93 -8.11
C SER A 442 17.88 26.72 -9.03
N VAL A 443 18.10 26.92 -10.33
CA VAL A 443 18.34 25.81 -11.26
C VAL A 443 19.66 25.13 -10.92
N VAL A 444 19.64 23.81 -10.75
CA VAL A 444 20.81 22.97 -10.48
C VAL A 444 21.73 22.94 -11.70
N ASP A 445 23.04 23.04 -11.48
CA ASP A 445 24.05 22.84 -12.52
C ASP A 445 24.42 21.35 -12.62
N PRO A 446 24.13 20.65 -13.75
CA PRO A 446 24.42 19.23 -13.91
C PRO A 446 25.88 18.87 -13.68
N ASP A 447 26.83 19.73 -14.05
CA ASP A 447 28.27 19.51 -13.85
C ASP A 447 28.68 19.56 -12.37
N SER A 448 27.82 20.11 -11.50
CA SER A 448 28.02 20.23 -10.05
C SER A 448 27.27 19.17 -9.23
N ALA A 449 26.18 18.59 -9.77
CA ALA A 449 25.32 17.65 -9.05
C ALA A 449 26.05 16.35 -8.62
N GLY A 450 26.88 15.76 -9.50
CA GLY A 450 27.60 14.50 -9.23
C GLY A 450 28.80 14.61 -8.28
N THR A 451 28.77 15.52 -7.29
CA THR A 451 29.89 15.75 -6.35
C THR A 451 29.51 15.75 -4.86
N SER A 452 28.27 15.38 -4.50
CA SER A 452 27.77 15.32 -3.12
C SER A 452 28.47 14.28 -2.23
N GLY A 453 28.98 13.16 -2.79
CA GLY A 453 29.69 12.08 -2.09
C GLY A 453 31.05 12.45 -1.46
N GLY A 454 31.08 13.47 -0.61
CA GLY A 454 32.23 13.93 0.18
C GLY A 454 31.93 13.78 1.68
N PRO A 455 32.71 12.99 2.44
CA PRO A 455 32.30 12.52 3.77
C PRO A 455 32.23 13.65 4.81
N GLY A 456 31.00 14.04 5.15
CA GLY A 456 30.63 14.81 6.34
C GLY A 456 30.90 16.31 6.29
N GLY A 457 30.01 17.08 6.92
CA GLY A 457 30.00 18.56 6.99
C GLY A 457 31.35 19.23 7.27
N GLY A 458 32.07 19.53 6.19
CA GLY A 458 33.39 20.17 6.20
C GLY A 458 33.31 21.70 6.23
N GLN A 459 32.88 22.25 7.38
CA GLN A 459 32.92 23.68 7.76
C GLN A 459 33.69 24.60 6.79
N MET A 460 32.95 25.37 5.97
CA MET A 460 33.49 26.37 5.03
C MET A 460 34.48 27.32 5.74
N GLY A 461 35.78 27.04 5.57
CA GLY A 461 36.85 27.80 6.19
C GLY A 461 36.95 29.22 5.61
N GLY A 462 36.43 30.21 6.33
CA GLY A 462 36.45 31.62 5.93
C GLY A 462 37.86 32.18 5.70
N GLY A 463 38.34 32.07 4.46
CA GLY A 463 39.64 32.56 4.01
C GLY A 463 39.75 34.08 3.96
N SER A 464 39.92 34.73 5.10
CA SER A 464 40.13 36.18 5.18
C SER A 464 41.53 36.58 4.67
N THR A 465 41.60 36.88 3.38
CA THR A 465 42.83 37.40 2.74
C THR A 465 42.94 38.91 2.86
N GLY A 466 43.70 39.36 3.86
CA GLY A 466 44.75 40.37 3.69
C GLY A 466 44.40 41.84 3.38
N GLY A 467 44.96 42.73 4.22
CA GLY A 467 45.62 43.93 3.71
C GLY A 467 44.87 45.27 3.85
N GLY A 468 44.96 45.90 5.03
CA GLY A 468 44.44 47.24 5.26
C GLY A 468 45.21 48.02 6.33
N GLY A 469 46.47 48.37 6.05
CA GLY A 469 47.32 49.08 7.01
C GLY A 469 46.84 50.53 7.29
N ARG A 470 46.90 50.96 8.55
CA ARG A 470 46.75 52.37 8.95
C ARG A 470 47.65 52.71 10.15
N PRO A 471 48.32 53.88 10.18
CA PRO A 471 49.38 54.13 11.15
C PRO A 471 48.93 54.87 12.43
N GLY A 472 49.54 54.48 13.55
CA GLY A 472 50.13 55.36 14.57
C GLY A 472 49.33 56.54 15.17
N SER A 473 48.77 56.31 16.37
CA SER A 473 48.72 57.27 17.49
C SER A 473 48.44 56.48 18.78
N GLY A 474 49.05 56.72 19.95
CA GLY A 474 50.05 57.71 20.30
C GLY A 474 49.95 58.09 21.78
N SER A 475 50.68 57.39 22.66
CA SER A 475 50.98 57.77 24.05
C SER A 475 52.04 56.83 24.63
#